data_AF-A0A7V0RJP5-F1
#
_entry.id   AF-A0A7V0RJP5-F1
#
_cell.length_a   1.000
_cell.length_b   1.000
_cell.length_c   1.000
_cell.angle_alpha   90.00
_cell.angle_beta   90.00
_cell.angle_gamma   90.00
#
_symmetry.space_group_name_H-M   'P 1'
#
loop_
_entity.id
_entity.type
_entity.pdbx_description
1 polymer ?
#
loop_
_entity_poly.entity_id
_entity_poly.type
_entity_poly.pdbx_seq_one_letter_code
_entity_poly.pdbx_strand_id
1 'polypeptide(L)'
;MAQAHTEPIVGVLLAGGQSRRMGGGDKCLAKLAGRPLLSHVIGRLKAQTDTLVLNANGDPERFSRFGLPTVADPVEGFAGPLAGVLAGFTWAKSHAPDARWIVT
;
A
#
# COMPACT_ATOMS: atom_id res chain seq x y z
N MET A 1 20.60 -15.76 2.29
CA MET A 1 20.77 -14.30 2.41
C MET A 1 20.09 -13.69 1.19
N ALA A 2 19.07 -12.85 1.37
CA ALA A 2 18.41 -12.19 0.24
C ALA A 2 19.44 -11.31 -0.48
N GLN A 3 19.51 -11.41 -1.80
CA GLN A 3 20.38 -10.55 -2.61
C GLN A 3 19.94 -9.11 -2.35
N ALA A 4 20.88 -8.25 -1.93
CA ALA A 4 20.60 -6.84 -1.77
C ALA A 4 20.32 -6.24 -3.16
N HIS A 5 19.12 -5.72 -3.36
CA HIS A 5 18.86 -4.86 -4.50
C HIS A 5 19.73 -3.61 -4.34
N THR A 6 20.50 -3.27 -5.37
CA THR A 6 21.43 -2.13 -5.35
C THR A 6 20.72 -0.78 -5.48
N GLU A 7 19.46 -0.78 -5.90
CA GLU A 7 18.63 0.42 -6.08
C GLU A 7 17.42 0.38 -5.12
N PRO A 8 17.06 1.50 -4.46
CA PRO A 8 15.94 1.54 -3.52
C PRO A 8 14.60 1.18 -4.18
N ILE A 9 13.77 0.41 -3.45
CA ILE A 9 12.45 -0.06 -3.88
C ILE A 9 11.39 0.47 -2.91
N VAL A 10 10.37 1.14 -3.46
CA VAL A 10 9.16 1.53 -2.70
C VAL A 10 8.07 0.47 -2.90
N GLY A 11 7.61 -0.14 -1.82
CA GLY A 11 6.41 -0.99 -1.85
C GLY A 11 5.14 -0.18 -1.62
N VAL A 12 4.14 -0.40 -2.47
CA VAL A 12 2.86 0.32 -2.47
C VAL A 12 1.74 -0.68 -2.23
N LEU A 13 1.18 -0.67 -1.02
CA LEU A 13 0.10 -1.58 -0.65
C LEU A 13 -1.24 -1.02 -1.15
N LEU A 14 -1.81 -1.64 -2.18
CA LEU A 14 -3.11 -1.23 -2.73
C LEU A 14 -4.25 -1.72 -1.83
N ALA A 15 -4.70 -0.87 -0.90
CA ALA A 15 -5.74 -1.16 0.08
C ALA A 15 -7.06 -0.42 -0.20
N GLY A 16 -7.16 0.28 -1.34
CA GLY A 16 -8.39 0.87 -1.83
C GLY A 16 -9.38 -0.15 -2.42
N GLY A 17 -10.51 0.38 -2.90
CA GLY A 17 -11.58 -0.40 -3.51
C GLY A 17 -12.78 -0.63 -2.59
N GLN A 18 -13.87 -1.11 -3.17
CA GLN A 18 -15.17 -1.11 -2.52
C GLN A 18 -15.57 -2.45 -1.87
N SER A 19 -14.74 -3.49 -2.00
CA SER A 19 -14.99 -4.81 -1.41
C SER A 19 -16.40 -5.37 -1.66
N ARG A 20 -17.03 -5.04 -2.80
CA ARG A 20 -18.46 -5.32 -3.07
C ARG A 20 -18.86 -6.79 -2.88
N ARG A 21 -17.98 -7.72 -3.28
CA ARG A 21 -18.21 -9.17 -3.13
C ARG A 21 -18.00 -9.70 -1.71
N MET A 22 -17.46 -8.88 -0.81
CA MET A 22 -17.22 -9.20 0.60
C MET A 22 -18.14 -8.41 1.54
N GLY A 23 -19.24 -7.86 1.03
CA GLY A 23 -20.21 -7.11 1.83
C GLY A 23 -19.82 -5.65 2.10
N GLY A 24 -18.79 -5.12 1.42
CA GLY A 24 -18.30 -3.76 1.62
C GLY A 24 -17.19 -3.65 2.67
N GLY A 25 -16.81 -2.41 3.01
CA GLY A 25 -15.77 -2.11 3.99
C GLY A 25 -14.33 -2.40 3.54
N ASP A 26 -13.41 -2.34 4.49
CA ASP A 26 -11.98 -2.47 4.25
C ASP A 26 -11.55 -3.95 4.26
N LYS A 27 -11.55 -4.61 3.09
CA LYS A 27 -11.11 -6.01 2.95
C LYS A 27 -9.74 -6.25 3.56
N CYS A 28 -8.83 -5.29 3.42
CA CYS A 28 -7.47 -5.36 3.96
C CYS A 28 -7.45 -5.49 5.50
N LEU A 29 -8.52 -5.11 6.20
CA LEU A 29 -8.66 -5.28 7.65
C LEU A 29 -9.32 -6.60 8.07
N ALA A 30 -9.88 -7.36 7.11
CA ALA A 30 -10.43 -8.69 7.39
C ALA A 30 -9.35 -9.60 7.99
N LYS A 31 -9.73 -10.45 8.95
CA LYS A 31 -8.79 -11.31 9.67
C LYS A 31 -8.56 -12.62 8.93
N LEU A 32 -7.30 -12.96 8.72
CA LEU A 32 -6.83 -14.29 8.31
C LEU A 32 -5.95 -14.84 9.43
N ALA A 33 -6.29 -16.02 9.97
CA ALA A 33 -5.59 -16.61 11.12
C ALA A 33 -5.40 -15.61 12.28
N GLY A 34 -6.47 -14.90 12.66
CA GLY A 34 -6.49 -13.94 13.78
C GLY A 34 -5.84 -12.58 13.51
N ARG A 35 -5.13 -12.38 12.39
CA ARG A 35 -4.45 -11.12 12.05
C ARG A 35 -5.06 -10.46 10.80
N PRO A 36 -5.15 -9.11 10.72
CA PRO A 36 -5.61 -8.42 9.51
C PRO A 36 -4.80 -8.84 8.28
N LEU A 37 -5.45 -9.02 7.13
CA LEU A 37 -4.80 -9.32 5.84
C LEU A 37 -3.64 -8.37 5.54
N LEU A 38 -3.84 -7.08 5.79
CA LEU A 38 -2.82 -6.05 5.63
C LEU A 38 -1.55 -6.34 6.46
N SER A 39 -1.69 -6.85 7.68
CA SER A 39 -0.53 -7.19 8.55
C SER A 39 0.33 -8.31 7.93
N HIS A 40 -0.31 -9.27 7.27
CA HIS A 40 0.41 -10.36 6.60
C HIS A 40 1.20 -9.83 5.41
N VAL A 41 0.59 -8.94 4.61
CA VAL A 41 1.25 -8.33 3.45
C VAL A 41 2.40 -7.43 3.87
N ILE A 42 2.20 -6.57 4.88
CA ILE A 42 3.26 -5.73 5.46
C ILE A 42 4.43 -6.61 5.91
N GLY A 43 4.16 -7.67 6.67
CA GLY A 43 5.21 -8.57 7.18
C GLY A 43 6.02 -9.25 6.07
N ARG A 44 5.42 -9.49 4.90
CA ARG A 44 6.10 -10.08 3.73
C ARG A 44 6.93 -9.05 2.96
N LEU A 45 6.37 -7.88 2.70
CA LEU A 45 7.02 -6.87 1.85
C LEU A 45 8.05 -6.02 2.58
N LYS A 46 7.94 -5.85 3.89
CA LYS A 46 8.87 -5.01 4.67
C LYS A 46 10.33 -5.45 4.57
N ALA A 47 10.59 -6.75 4.37
CA ALA A 47 11.95 -7.27 4.20
C ALA A 47 12.49 -7.17 2.76
N GLN A 48 11.66 -6.76 1.80
CA GLN A 48 11.96 -6.73 0.35
C GLN A 48 11.95 -5.31 -0.21
N THR A 49 11.60 -4.31 0.61
CA THR A 49 11.41 -2.93 0.21
C THR A 49 12.04 -2.01 1.23
N ASP A 50 12.65 -0.93 0.77
CA ASP A 50 13.29 0.07 1.63
C ASP A 50 12.25 0.96 2.31
N THR A 51 11.10 1.14 1.66
CA THR A 51 9.99 1.95 2.17
C THR A 51 8.66 1.34 1.76
N LEU A 52 7.68 1.42 2.66
CA LEU A 52 6.31 0.97 2.42
C LEU A 52 5.32 2.12 2.56
N VAL A 53 4.41 2.24 1.59
CA VAL A 53 3.29 3.18 1.61
C VAL A 53 1.98 2.43 1.41
N LEU A 54 0.92 2.88 2.09
CA LEU A 54 -0.43 2.35 1.94
C LEU A 54 -1.23 3.25 1.01
N ASN A 55 -1.78 2.72 -0.08
CA ASN A 55 -2.78 3.43 -0.86
C ASN A 55 -4.19 3.08 -0.37
N ALA A 56 -4.92 4.05 0.16
CA ALA A 56 -6.29 3.87 0.65
C ALA A 56 -7.07 5.18 0.59
N ASN A 57 -8.37 5.08 0.29
CA ASN A 57 -9.29 6.21 0.24
C ASN A 57 -10.13 6.30 1.52
N GLY A 58 -10.62 7.50 1.85
CA GLY A 58 -11.39 7.77 3.06
C GLY A 58 -10.49 8.12 4.25
N ASP A 59 -10.96 7.88 5.47
CA ASP A 59 -10.23 8.23 6.69
C ASP A 59 -8.92 7.41 6.84
N PRO A 60 -7.74 8.04 6.87
CA PRO A 60 -6.46 7.35 7.04
C PRO A 60 -6.23 6.85 8.49
N GLU A 61 -6.90 7.42 9.49
CA GLU A 61 -6.71 7.02 10.90
C GLU A 61 -7.07 5.56 11.17
N ARG A 62 -7.93 4.97 10.33
CA ARG A 62 -8.25 3.53 10.35
C ARG A 62 -7.02 2.63 10.21
N PHE A 63 -5.93 3.15 9.64
CA PHE A 63 -4.68 2.45 9.40
C PHE A 63 -3.52 2.92 10.28
N SER A 64 -3.73 3.88 11.20
CA SER A 64 -2.67 4.47 12.02
C SER A 64 -1.85 3.42 12.80
N ARG A 65 -2.51 2.36 13.28
CA ARG A 65 -1.87 1.23 13.98
C ARG A 65 -0.80 0.48 13.17
N PHE A 66 -0.78 0.63 11.85
CA PHE A 66 0.22 0.00 10.98
C PHE A 66 1.49 0.85 10.83
N GLY A 67 1.46 2.12 11.25
CA GLY A 67 2.63 3.00 11.22
C GLY A 67 3.18 3.26 9.82
N LEU A 68 2.33 3.18 8.79
CA LEU A 68 2.71 3.44 7.41
C LEU A 68 2.13 4.78 6.93
N PRO A 69 2.86 5.54 6.08
CA PRO A 69 2.26 6.65 5.37
C PRO A 69 1.09 6.14 4.52
N THR A 70 -0.01 6.89 4.53
CA THR A 70 -1.21 6.57 3.75
C THR A 70 -1.44 7.65 2.69
N VAL A 71 -1.64 7.24 1.44
CA VAL A 71 -1.89 8.11 0.29
C VAL A 71 -3.22 7.76 -0.38
N ALA A 72 -4.03 8.76 -0.70
CA ALA A 72 -5.29 8.57 -1.43
C ALA A 72 -5.06 8.48 -2.94
N ASP A 73 -6.04 7.97 -3.67
CA ASP A 73 -6.03 8.02 -5.13
C ASP A 73 -6.03 9.49 -5.61
N PRO A 74 -5.21 9.84 -6.61
CA PRO A 74 -5.20 11.18 -7.18
C PRO A 74 -6.37 11.41 -8.15
N VAL A 75 -7.13 10.36 -8.50
CA VAL A 75 -8.26 10.41 -9.42
C VAL A 75 -9.52 9.97 -8.68
N GLU A 76 -10.54 10.82 -8.69
CA GLU A 76 -11.83 10.54 -8.05
C GLU A 76 -12.60 9.40 -8.76
N GLY A 77 -13.66 8.92 -8.11
CA GLY A 77 -14.61 8.00 -8.73
C GLY A 77 -14.20 6.53 -8.76
N PHE A 78 -13.25 6.11 -7.92
CA PHE A 78 -12.75 4.72 -7.87
C PHE A 78 -12.26 4.24 -9.24
N ALA A 79 -11.35 5.00 -9.85
CA ALA A 79 -10.80 4.77 -11.19
C ALA A 79 -10.00 3.45 -11.38
N GLY A 80 -10.05 2.54 -10.39
CA GLY A 80 -9.48 1.21 -10.45
C GLY A 80 -8.02 1.14 -9.97
N PRO A 81 -7.39 -0.04 -10.04
CA PRO A 81 -6.07 -0.28 -9.43
C PRO A 81 -4.95 0.64 -9.95
N LEU A 82 -5.03 1.10 -11.20
CA LEU A 82 -4.02 1.99 -11.77
C LEU A 82 -3.99 3.38 -11.10
N ALA A 83 -5.10 3.83 -10.51
CA ALA A 83 -5.12 5.06 -9.73
C ALA A 83 -4.23 4.93 -8.48
N GLY A 84 -4.27 3.77 -7.81
CA GLY A 84 -3.40 3.47 -6.68
C GLY A 84 -1.93 3.31 -7.09
N VAL A 85 -1.65 2.73 -8.25
CA VAL A 85 -0.29 2.69 -8.82
C VAL A 85 0.25 4.10 -9.06
N LEU A 86 -0.57 5.00 -9.64
CA LEU A 86 -0.22 6.40 -9.85
C LEU A 86 0.00 7.15 -8.53
N ALA A 87 -0.82 6.88 -7.50
CA ALA A 87 -0.61 7.39 -6.16
C ALA A 87 0.77 6.98 -5.62
N GLY A 88 1.15 5.70 -5.80
CA GLY A 88 2.45 5.15 -5.46
C GLY A 88 3.61 5.88 -6.16
N PHE A 89 3.53 6.06 -7.48
CA PHE A 89 4.55 6.82 -8.23
C PHE A 89 4.68 8.27 -7.76
N THR A 90 3.55 8.94 -7.52
CA THR A 90 3.53 10.34 -7.08
C THR A 90 4.13 10.50 -5.69
N TRP A 91 3.82 9.56 -4.79
CA TRP A 91 4.39 9.51 -3.46
C TRP A 91 5.91 9.26 -3.51
N ALA A 92 6.34 8.25 -4.26
CA ALA A 92 7.76 7.91 -4.42
C ALA A 92 8.56 9.08 -4.99
N LYS A 93 8.06 9.74 -6.04
CA LYS A 93 8.71 10.94 -6.61
C LYS A 93 8.99 12.04 -5.57
N SER A 94 8.12 12.18 -4.57
CA SER A 94 8.20 13.25 -3.57
C SER A 94 8.98 12.87 -2.31
N HIS A 95 9.01 11.59 -1.95
CA HIS A 95 9.55 11.12 -0.66
C HIS A 95 10.74 10.15 -0.78
N ALA A 96 10.91 9.54 -1.95
CA ALA A 96 12.00 8.61 -2.26
C ALA A 96 12.49 8.86 -3.70
N PRO A 97 13.03 10.07 -4.01
CA PRO A 97 13.38 10.46 -5.37
C PRO A 97 14.48 9.59 -6.00
N ASP A 98 15.29 8.91 -5.17
CA ASP A 98 16.34 7.99 -5.62
C ASP A 98 15.81 6.58 -5.92
N ALA A 99 14.54 6.29 -5.57
CA ALA A 99 13.93 5.00 -5.86
C ALA A 99 13.56 4.92 -7.35
N ARG A 100 14.14 3.93 -8.04
CA ARG A 100 13.86 3.67 -9.45
C ARG A 100 12.68 2.74 -9.66
N TRP A 101 12.32 1.98 -8.62
CA TRP A 101 11.33 0.92 -8.70
C TRP A 101 10.23 1.12 -7.67
N ILE A 102 9.00 0.84 -8.10
CA ILE A 102 7.89 0.58 -7.20
C ILE A 102 7.43 -0.87 -7.39
N VAL A 103 6.97 -1.50 -6.31
CA VAL A 103 6.30 -2.80 -6.32
C VAL A 103 4.94 -2.67 -5.65
N THR A 104 3.90 -3.32 -6.20
CA THR A 104 2.53 -3.30 -5.69
C THR A 104 2.04 -4.67 -5.29
#